data_AF-A0A7W0JS80-F1
#
_entry.id   AF-A0A7W0JS80-F1
#
_cell.length_a   1.000
_cell.length_b   1.000
_cell.length_c   1.000
_cell.angle_alpha   90.00
_cell.angle_beta   90.00
_cell.angle_gamma   90.00
#
_symmetry.space_group_name_H-M   'P 1'
#
loop_
_entity.id
_entity.type
_entity.pdbx_description
1 polymer ?
#
loop_
_entity_poly.entity_id
_entity_poly.type
_entity_poly.pdbx_seq_one_letter_code
_entity_poly.pdbx_strand_id
1 'polypeptide(L)'
;AFESQVKRLAVFGYQYIPDYERALPDRRFFKRVVNGVRTHHVHVVEKNGVYWKRYMKFRNSLRDDAWLASRYAEVKRRLAARHSFDRDAYTNGKTGFIEAVLAMPPRDSKSVAMLRPSYAFTSAQQPAPMTV
;
A
#
# COMPACT_ATOMS: atom_id res chain seq x y z
N ALA A 1 -11.48 -24.75 -6.28
CA ALA A 1 -11.00 -24.03 -5.09
C ALA A 1 -9.76 -23.20 -5.43
N PHE A 2 -9.44 -22.15 -4.66
CA PHE A 2 -8.34 -21.20 -4.88
C PHE A 2 -7.00 -21.84 -5.32
N GLU A 3 -6.69 -23.02 -4.81
CA GLU A 3 -5.51 -23.83 -5.17
C GLU A 3 -5.32 -24.05 -6.69
N SER A 4 -6.41 -24.16 -7.46
CA SER A 4 -6.29 -24.29 -8.92
C SER A 4 -5.76 -23.01 -9.58
N GLN A 5 -6.04 -21.85 -9.00
CA GLN A 5 -5.52 -20.57 -9.49
C GLN A 5 -4.05 -20.38 -9.13
N VAL A 6 -3.61 -20.90 -7.98
CA VAL A 6 -2.18 -20.91 -7.60
C VAL A 6 -1.36 -21.64 -8.66
N LYS A 7 -1.77 -22.84 -9.04
CA LYS A 7 -1.09 -23.64 -10.09
C LYS A 7 -1.05 -22.92 -11.44
N ARG A 8 -2.17 -22.29 -11.84
CA ARG A 8 -2.24 -21.53 -13.11
C ARG A 8 -1.30 -20.34 -13.13
N LEU A 9 -1.22 -19.58 -12.04
CA LEU A 9 -0.34 -18.41 -11.93
C LEU A 9 1.14 -18.82 -11.85
N ALA A 10 1.44 -19.99 -11.26
CA ALA A 10 2.79 -20.53 -11.21
C ALA A 10 3.38 -20.78 -12.62
N VAL A 11 2.57 -21.19 -13.59
CA VAL A 11 2.99 -21.35 -15.01
C VAL A 11 3.52 -20.04 -15.59
N PHE A 12 3.02 -18.89 -15.13
CA PHE A 12 3.49 -17.56 -15.56
C PHE A 12 4.62 -16.99 -14.68
N GLY A 13 5.17 -17.81 -13.78
CA GLY A 13 6.28 -17.44 -12.89
C GLY A 13 5.86 -16.66 -11.63
N TYR A 14 4.57 -16.63 -11.30
CA TYR A 14 4.11 -16.08 -10.03
C TYR A 14 4.27 -17.09 -8.90
N GLN A 15 4.91 -16.64 -7.81
CA GLN A 15 5.12 -17.41 -6.60
C GLN A 15 4.09 -16.98 -5.56
N TYR A 16 3.32 -17.93 -5.06
CA TYR A 16 2.38 -17.72 -3.97
C TYR A 16 3.12 -17.68 -2.62
N ILE A 17 2.75 -16.73 -1.76
CA ILE A 17 3.42 -16.48 -0.46
C ILE A 17 2.38 -16.54 0.66
N PRO A 18 2.18 -17.72 1.28
CA PRO A 18 1.15 -17.91 2.30
C PRO A 18 1.51 -17.32 3.66
N ASP A 19 2.78 -17.04 3.94
CA ASP A 19 3.27 -16.58 5.26
C ASP A 19 2.55 -15.32 5.77
N TYR A 20 2.08 -14.46 4.87
CA TYR A 20 1.37 -13.24 5.23
C TYR A 20 -0.10 -13.47 5.65
N GLU A 21 -0.67 -14.65 5.41
CA GLU A 21 -2.09 -14.92 5.64
C GLU A 21 -2.44 -15.04 7.11
N ARG A 22 -1.46 -15.42 7.96
CA ARG A 22 -1.64 -15.39 9.42
C ARG A 22 -2.01 -13.99 9.91
N ALA A 23 -1.41 -12.96 9.31
CA ALA A 23 -1.67 -11.56 9.67
C ALA A 23 -2.78 -10.91 8.82
N LEU A 24 -3.00 -11.42 7.60
CA LEU A 24 -3.90 -10.82 6.61
C LEU A 24 -4.74 -11.94 5.94
N PRO A 25 -5.68 -12.56 6.69
CA PRO A 25 -6.37 -13.78 6.27
C PRO A 25 -7.24 -13.60 5.02
N ASP A 26 -7.70 -12.37 4.74
CA ASP A 26 -8.54 -12.05 3.57
C ASP A 26 -7.73 -11.64 2.33
N ARG A 27 -6.40 -11.78 2.38
CA ARG A 27 -5.49 -11.35 1.31
C ARG A 27 -4.52 -12.45 0.94
N ARG A 28 -4.66 -12.98 -0.28
CA ARG A 28 -3.66 -13.87 -0.89
C ARG A 28 -2.62 -13.04 -1.63
N PHE A 29 -1.35 -13.40 -1.50
CA PHE A 29 -0.24 -12.64 -2.08
C PHE A 29 0.61 -13.49 -3.02
N PHE A 30 0.89 -12.93 -4.20
CA PHE A 30 1.85 -13.50 -5.14
C PHE A 30 2.92 -12.47 -5.50
N LYS A 31 4.15 -12.96 -5.71
CA LYS A 31 5.25 -12.18 -6.26
C LYS A 31 5.76 -12.81 -7.55
N ARG A 32 6.21 -12.00 -8.49
CA ARG A 32 6.96 -12.48 -9.67
C ARG A 32 8.38 -11.93 -9.62
N VAL A 33 9.36 -12.79 -9.86
CA VAL A 33 10.79 -12.45 -9.91
C VAL A 33 11.30 -12.83 -11.29
N VAL A 34 11.99 -11.90 -11.95
CA VAL A 34 12.62 -12.08 -13.26
C VAL A 34 14.06 -11.63 -13.12
N ASN A 35 15.03 -12.47 -13.47
CA ASN A 35 16.47 -12.20 -13.36
C ASN A 35 16.89 -11.72 -11.95
N GLY A 36 16.39 -12.37 -10.90
CA GLY A 36 16.65 -12.00 -9.51
C GLY A 36 15.93 -10.73 -9.02
N VAL A 37 15.25 -10.00 -9.91
CA VAL A 37 14.55 -8.76 -9.58
C VAL A 37 13.04 -8.99 -9.45
N ARG A 38 12.46 -8.50 -8.36
CA ARG A 38 11.01 -8.58 -8.13
C ARG A 38 10.27 -7.55 -8.99
N THR A 39 9.45 -8.02 -9.93
CA THR A 39 8.77 -7.17 -10.92
C THR A 39 7.29 -6.95 -10.64
N HIS A 40 6.58 -7.93 -10.09
CA HIS A 40 5.13 -7.84 -9.85
C HIS A 40 4.77 -8.24 -8.44
N HIS A 41 3.79 -7.52 -7.89
CA HIS A 41 3.08 -7.80 -6.65
C HIS A 41 1.61 -7.97 -6.98
N VAL A 42 1.04 -9.13 -6.69
CA VAL A 42 -0.37 -9.40 -6.92
C VAL A 42 -1.04 -9.68 -5.57
N HIS A 43 -2.03 -8.84 -5.24
CA HIS A 43 -2.90 -9.05 -4.11
C HIS A 43 -4.25 -9.56 -4.63
N VAL A 44 -4.63 -10.76 -4.24
CA VAL A 44 -5.97 -11.30 -4.50
C VAL A 44 -6.78 -11.14 -3.22
N VAL A 45 -7.88 -10.41 -3.34
CA VAL A 45 -8.77 -10.04 -2.24
C VAL A 45 -10.21 -10.18 -2.71
N GLU A 46 -11.13 -10.37 -1.77
CA GLU A 46 -12.55 -10.42 -2.09
C GLU A 46 -13.03 -9.07 -2.64
N LYS A 47 -13.81 -9.12 -3.74
CA LYS A 47 -14.44 -7.92 -4.31
C LYS A 47 -15.38 -7.31 -3.28
N ASN A 48 -15.32 -5.99 -3.10
CA ASN A 48 -16.06 -5.24 -2.07
C ASN A 48 -15.70 -5.57 -0.61
N GLY A 49 -14.73 -6.46 -0.37
CA GLY A 49 -14.18 -6.73 0.96
C GLY A 49 -13.34 -5.56 1.49
N VAL A 50 -12.86 -5.69 2.73
CA VAL A 50 -12.14 -4.62 3.46
C VAL A 50 -10.91 -4.15 2.68
N TYR A 51 -10.04 -5.07 2.26
CA TYR A 51 -8.83 -4.70 1.50
C TYR A 51 -9.14 -4.15 0.11
N TRP A 52 -10.16 -4.68 -0.57
CA TRP A 52 -10.56 -4.15 -1.88
C TRP A 52 -11.01 -2.69 -1.76
N LYS A 53 -11.88 -2.37 -0.80
CA LYS A 53 -12.35 -1.00 -0.52
C LYS A 53 -11.19 -0.09 -0.17
N ARG A 54 -10.27 -0.58 0.67
CA ARG A 54 -9.05 0.14 1.07
C ARG A 54 -8.16 0.48 -0.13
N TYR A 55 -7.90 -0.49 -1.01
CA TYR A 55 -7.10 -0.26 -2.23
C TYR A 55 -7.76 0.70 -3.20
N MET A 56 -9.07 0.56 -3.43
CA MET A 56 -9.81 1.44 -4.32
C MET A 56 -9.86 2.86 -3.78
N LYS A 57 -10.14 3.04 -2.48
CA LYS A 57 -10.17 4.35 -1.83
C LYS A 57 -8.82 5.06 -1.96
N PHE A 58 -7.73 4.41 -1.54
CA PHE A 58 -6.40 5.02 -1.61
C PHE A 58 -6.01 5.38 -3.05
N ARG A 59 -6.23 4.48 -4.01
CA ARG A 59 -5.93 4.72 -5.42
C ARG A 59 -6.70 5.91 -5.96
N ASN A 60 -8.02 5.96 -5.72
CA ASN A 60 -8.87 7.01 -6.25
C ASN A 60 -8.53 8.36 -5.61
N SER A 61 -8.33 8.42 -4.28
CA SER A 61 -7.91 9.65 -3.59
C SER A 61 -6.63 10.28 -4.17
N LEU A 62 -5.66 9.47 -4.60
CA LEU A 62 -4.44 9.98 -5.25
C LEU A 62 -4.65 10.36 -6.72
N ARG A 63 -5.58 9.73 -7.43
CA ARG A 63 -5.88 10.08 -8.83
C ARG A 63 -6.71 11.36 -8.93
N ASP A 64 -7.57 11.60 -7.94
CA ASP A 64 -8.49 12.72 -7.91
C ASP A 64 -7.85 13.99 -7.30
N ASP A 65 -6.67 13.88 -6.67
CA ASP A 65 -5.94 15.00 -6.09
C ASP A 65 -4.42 14.92 -6.38
N ALA A 66 -3.98 15.76 -7.31
CA ALA A 66 -2.58 15.88 -7.70
C ALA A 66 -1.66 16.36 -6.55
N TRP A 67 -2.17 17.15 -5.61
CA TRP A 67 -1.42 17.57 -4.42
C TRP A 67 -1.18 16.37 -3.50
N LEU A 68 -2.20 15.55 -3.22
CA LEU A 68 -2.03 14.32 -2.43
C LEU A 68 -1.03 13.36 -3.10
N ALA A 69 -1.13 13.18 -4.42
CA ALA A 69 -0.17 12.36 -5.17
C ALA A 69 1.27 12.86 -5.03
N SER A 70 1.48 14.18 -5.13
CA SER A 70 2.79 14.81 -4.96
C SER A 70 3.35 14.61 -3.56
N ARG A 71 2.52 14.79 -2.51
CA ARG A 71 2.92 14.53 -1.12
C ARG A 71 3.29 13.07 -0.90
N TYR A 72 2.54 12.13 -1.46
CA TYR A 72 2.89 10.72 -1.36
C TYR A 72 4.21 10.39 -2.08
N ALA A 73 4.47 11.01 -3.23
CA ALA A 73 5.74 10.85 -3.94
C ALA A 73 6.93 11.37 -3.13
N GLU A 74 6.79 12.50 -2.43
CA GLU A 74 7.82 13.02 -1.52
C GLU A 74 8.07 12.08 -0.33
N VAL A 75 7.01 11.57 0.31
CA VAL A 75 7.13 10.56 1.37
C VAL A 75 7.93 9.35 0.87
N LYS A 76 7.61 8.82 -0.31
CA LYS A 76 8.33 7.69 -0.90
C LYS A 76 9.80 8.02 -1.18
N ARG A 77 10.10 9.21 -1.72
CA ARG A 77 11.49 9.62 -2.02
C ARG A 77 12.32 9.76 -0.74
N ARG A 78 11.78 10.41 0.28
CA ARG A 78 12.44 10.57 1.59
C ARG A 78 12.72 9.23 2.26
N LEU A 79 11.75 8.32 2.26
CA LEU A 79 11.92 6.99 2.84
C LEU A 79 12.93 6.15 2.05
N ALA A 80 12.93 6.24 0.72
CA ALA A 80 13.89 5.52 -0.11
C ALA A 80 15.32 6.00 0.16
N ALA A 81 15.53 7.31 0.33
CA ALA A 81 16.84 7.86 0.68
C ALA A 81 17.30 7.47 2.09
N ARG A 82 16.38 7.36 3.05
CA ARG A 82 16.69 7.02 4.45
C ARG A 82 16.88 5.52 4.69
N HIS A 83 16.17 4.68 3.95
CA HIS A 83 16.09 3.24 4.16
C HIS A 83 16.47 2.46 2.89
N SER A 84 17.58 2.83 2.25
CA SER A 84 18.01 2.27 0.95
C SER A 84 18.21 0.74 0.97
N PHE A 85 18.60 0.19 2.11
CA PHE A 85 18.84 -1.25 2.31
C PHE A 85 17.82 -1.92 3.24
N ASP A 86 16.87 -1.15 3.77
CA ASP A 86 15.86 -1.64 4.70
C ASP A 86 14.46 -1.51 4.09
N ARG A 87 14.04 -2.60 3.45
CA ARG A 87 12.76 -2.65 2.75
C ARG A 87 11.57 -2.56 3.71
N ASP A 88 11.70 -3.09 4.90
CA ASP A 88 10.61 -3.19 5.86
C ASP A 88 10.39 -1.83 6.51
N ALA A 89 11.45 -1.13 6.90
CA ALA A 89 11.35 0.26 7.33
C ALA A 89 10.78 1.18 6.24
N TYR A 90 11.20 0.99 4.98
CA TYR A 90 10.61 1.73 3.85
C TYR A 90 9.10 1.46 3.68
N THR A 91 8.67 0.21 3.87
CA THR A 91 7.26 -0.18 3.73
C THR A 91 6.43 0.36 4.89
N ASN A 92 6.91 0.18 6.12
CA ASN A 92 6.25 0.64 7.34
C ASN A 92 6.20 2.16 7.45
N GLY A 93 7.24 2.86 6.99
CA GLY A 93 7.30 4.33 7.03
C GLY A 93 6.21 5.02 6.19
N LYS A 94 5.56 4.30 5.26
CA LYS A 94 4.44 4.84 4.47
C LYS A 94 3.10 4.75 5.20
N THR A 95 2.99 3.90 6.21
CA THR A 95 1.72 3.55 6.84
C THR A 95 0.98 4.78 7.33
N GLY A 96 1.64 5.70 8.05
CA GLY A 96 1.00 6.91 8.57
C GLY A 96 0.33 7.77 7.49
N PHE A 97 0.99 7.96 6.34
CA PHE A 97 0.40 8.70 5.22
C PHE A 97 -0.77 7.94 4.60
N ILE A 98 -0.63 6.63 4.40
CA ILE A 98 -1.68 5.79 3.81
C ILE A 98 -2.93 5.79 4.69
N GLU A 99 -2.78 5.61 6.01
CA GLU A 99 -3.90 5.65 6.95
C GLU A 99 -4.58 7.02 6.96
N ALA A 100 -3.82 8.11 6.95
CA ALA A 100 -4.39 9.45 6.90
C ALA A 100 -5.24 9.69 5.64
N VAL A 101 -4.77 9.27 4.46
CA VAL A 101 -5.55 9.35 3.22
C VAL A 101 -6.81 8.49 3.30
N LEU A 102 -6.73 7.32 3.91
CA LEU A 102 -7.86 6.42 4.06
C LEU A 102 -8.88 6.89 5.11
N ALA A 103 -8.47 7.72 6.06
CA ALA A 103 -9.38 8.36 7.01
C ALA A 103 -10.13 9.55 6.41
N MET A 104 -9.70 10.09 5.26
CA MET A 104 -10.40 11.21 4.61
C MET A 104 -11.82 10.82 4.18
N PRO A 105 -12.80 11.74 4.29
CA PRO A 105 -14.12 11.52 3.71
C PRO A 105 -14.04 11.43 2.17
N PRO A 106 -15.03 10.80 1.51
CA PRO A 106 -15.16 10.88 0.06
C PRO A 106 -15.18 12.36 -0.37
N ARG A 107 -14.48 12.70 -1.46
CA ARG A 107 -14.58 14.04 -2.01
C ARG A 107 -15.84 14.12 -2.87
N ASP A 108 -16.77 14.97 -2.45
CA ASP A 108 -17.90 15.33 -3.29
C ASP A 108 -17.41 16.18 -4.47
N SER A 109 -17.88 15.86 -5.66
CA SER A 109 -17.55 16.54 -6.92
C SER A 109 -17.98 18.02 -6.97
N LYS A 110 -18.68 18.53 -5.95
CA LYS A 110 -19.11 19.93 -5.83
C LYS A 110 -18.16 20.84 -5.03
N SER A 111 -17.08 20.30 -4.44
CA SER A 111 -16.23 21.05 -3.50
C SER A 111 -14.81 21.33 -4.00
N VAL A 112 -14.62 21.41 -5.33
CA VAL A 112 -13.28 21.54 -5.95
C VAL A 112 -12.66 22.95 -5.75
N ALA A 113 -13.45 23.97 -5.37
CA ALA A 113 -12.99 25.35 -5.42
C ALA A 113 -12.47 25.96 -4.10
N MET A 114 -12.78 25.42 -2.91
CA MET A 114 -12.39 26.10 -1.67
C MET A 114 -12.02 25.13 -0.56
N LEU A 115 -10.97 25.50 0.17
CA LEU A 115 -10.35 24.86 1.34
C LEU A 115 -9.30 23.80 1.00
N ARG A 116 -8.05 24.25 0.88
CA ARG A 116 -6.87 23.42 1.14
C ARG A 116 -6.70 23.36 2.66
N PRO A 117 -6.89 22.22 3.33
CA PRO A 117 -6.54 22.12 4.73
C PRO A 117 -5.01 22.09 4.83
N SER A 118 -4.45 22.91 5.73
CA SER A 118 -3.04 22.84 6.10
C SER A 118 -2.80 21.55 6.89
N TYR A 119 -2.60 20.43 6.19
CA TYR A 119 -2.15 19.20 6.83
C TYR A 119 -0.67 19.33 7.18
N ALA A 120 -0.38 19.95 8.32
CA ALA A 120 0.91 19.85 8.98
C ALA A 120 1.05 18.42 9.51
N PHE A 121 1.77 17.57 8.76
CA PHE A 121 2.25 16.30 9.30
C PHE A 121 3.38 16.60 10.28
N THR A 122 3.04 16.75 11.56
CA THR A 122 4.02 16.68 12.64
C THR A 122 4.60 15.27 12.64
N SER A 123 5.92 15.20 12.45
CA SER A 123 6.70 13.98 12.64
C SER A 123 6.68 13.62 14.13
N ALA A 124 5.99 12.54 14.52
CA ALA A 124 6.05 12.03 15.89
C ALA A 124 5.99 10.49 15.93
N GLN A 125 6.90 9.95 16.75
CA GLN A 125 7.10 8.58 17.25
C GLN A 125 7.42 7.45 16.26
N GLN A 126 8.70 7.04 16.28
CA GLN A 126 9.11 5.66 15.98
C GLN A 126 8.51 4.71 17.03
N PRO A 127 7.93 3.55 16.66
CA PRO A 127 7.71 2.49 17.64
C PRO A 127 9.05 1.91 18.09
N ALA A 128 9.17 1.63 19.38
CA ALA A 128 10.32 0.98 20.00
C ALA A 128 10.56 -0.41 19.38
N PRO A 129 11.83 -0.87 19.26
CA PRO A 129 12.12 -2.20 18.77
C PRO A 129 11.58 -3.25 19.75
N MET A 130 10.78 -4.20 19.26
CA MET A 130 10.53 -5.43 20.01
C MET A 130 11.82 -6.26 19.99
N THR A 131 12.39 -6.45 21.17
CA THR A 131 13.46 -7.41 21.41
C THR A 131 12.93 -8.83 21.16
N VAL A 132 13.82 -9.65 20.60
CA VAL A 132 13.68 -11.05 20.14
C VAL A 132 12.89 -11.94 21.08
#